data_AF-A0A840PC56-F1
#
_entry.id   AF-A0A840PC56-F1
#
_cell.length_a   1.000
_cell.length_b   1.000
_cell.length_c   1.000
_cell.angle_alpha   90.00
_cell.angle_beta   90.00
_cell.angle_gamma   90.00
#
_symmetry.space_group_name_H-M   'P 1'
#
loop_
_entity.id
_entity.type
_entity.pdbx_description
1 polymer ?
#
loop_
_entity_poly.entity_id
_entity_poly.type
_entity_poly.pdbx_seq_one_letter_code
_entity_poly.pdbx_strand_id
1 'polypeptide(L)'
;MPEAAVEEAAGALASGGRCVLLLGGDALRRGPHPPCHPARVHAEMFPARQERGSGVPAVERPAYRADAVAAQLDGAEYLVPAGARPPVAFFAYPGEPGDLRPPGCATVVPTEDGDDVADALERPAERVGAAREPAPGPSAMLTSR
;
A
#
# COMPACT_ATOMS: atom_id res chain seq x y z
N MET A 1 -15.60 0.27 -10.03
CA MET A 1 -14.48 -0.46 -10.69
C MET A 1 -14.99 -1.62 -11.57
N PRO A 2 -14.41 -1.87 -12.77
CA PRO A 2 -14.77 -3.04 -13.60
C PRO A 2 -14.31 -4.37 -12.98
N GLU A 3 -15.04 -5.46 -13.22
CA GLU A 3 -14.77 -6.77 -12.60
C GLU A 3 -13.37 -7.32 -12.89
N ALA A 4 -12.85 -7.08 -14.10
CA ALA A 4 -11.49 -7.50 -14.47
C ALA A 4 -10.41 -6.87 -13.57
N ALA A 5 -10.57 -5.60 -13.20
CA ALA A 5 -9.65 -4.91 -12.30
C ALA A 5 -9.75 -5.43 -10.86
N VAL A 6 -10.97 -5.84 -10.43
CA VAL A 6 -11.17 -6.51 -9.14
C VAL A 6 -10.39 -7.82 -9.09
N GLU A 7 -10.52 -8.64 -10.12
CA GLU A 7 -9.86 -9.96 -10.20
C GLU A 7 -8.33 -9.83 -10.29
N GLU A 8 -7.82 -8.85 -11.02
CA GLU A 8 -6.38 -8.57 -11.09
C GLU A 8 -5.82 -8.12 -9.72
N ALA A 9 -6.51 -7.19 -9.05
CA ALA A 9 -6.12 -6.73 -7.72
C ALA A 9 -6.22 -7.86 -6.68
N ALA A 10 -7.26 -8.68 -6.74
CA ALA A 10 -7.41 -9.85 -5.86
C ALA A 10 -6.29 -10.87 -6.08
N GLY A 11 -5.92 -11.13 -7.35
CA GLY A 11 -4.78 -11.99 -7.69
C GLY A 11 -3.46 -11.47 -7.13
N ALA A 12 -3.22 -10.15 -7.22
CA ALA A 12 -2.06 -9.52 -6.62
C ALA A 12 -2.06 -9.65 -5.09
N LEU A 13 -3.17 -9.36 -4.42
CA LEU A 13 -3.30 -9.49 -2.96
C LEU A 13 -3.07 -10.93 -2.49
N ALA A 14 -3.56 -11.92 -3.25
CA ALA A 14 -3.35 -13.34 -2.96
C ALA A 14 -1.87 -13.76 -3.03
N SER A 15 -1.00 -12.99 -3.68
CA SER A 15 0.46 -13.24 -3.71
C SER A 15 1.16 -13.00 -2.36
N GLY A 16 0.48 -12.40 -1.39
CA GLY A 16 0.93 -12.21 -0.02
C GLY A 16 2.02 -11.17 0.13
N GLY A 17 3.09 -11.49 0.87
CA GLY A 17 4.18 -10.53 1.18
C GLY A 17 4.92 -9.98 -0.05
N ARG A 18 4.67 -10.55 -1.24
CA ARG A 18 5.17 -10.08 -2.54
C ARG A 18 4.31 -8.95 -3.14
N CYS A 19 3.12 -8.73 -2.58
CA CYS A 19 2.28 -7.59 -2.89
C CYS A 19 2.54 -6.45 -1.90
N VAL A 20 2.70 -5.25 -2.43
CA VAL A 20 2.73 -4.01 -1.68
C VAL A 20 1.49 -3.20 -2.03
N LEU A 21 0.66 -2.91 -1.04
CA LEU A 21 -0.45 -1.98 -1.14
C LEU A 21 0.02 -0.58 -0.72
N LEU A 22 -0.16 0.40 -1.60
CA LEU A 22 0.22 1.79 -1.36
C LEU A 22 -1.04 2.65 -1.20
N LEU A 23 -1.32 3.09 0.03
CA LEU A 23 -2.52 3.84 0.39
C LEU A 23 -2.27 5.34 0.30
N GLY A 24 -3.08 6.07 -0.46
CA GLY A 24 -2.98 7.53 -0.58
C GLY A 24 -4.34 8.21 -0.49
N GLY A 25 -4.32 9.54 -0.34
CA GLY A 25 -5.52 10.37 -0.40
C GLY A 25 -6.61 9.90 0.57
N ASP A 26 -7.79 9.60 0.03
CA ASP A 26 -8.96 9.20 0.81
C ASP A 26 -8.82 7.82 1.49
N ALA A 27 -7.94 6.93 0.98
CA ALA A 27 -7.63 5.65 1.64
C ALA A 27 -7.04 5.83 3.04
N LEU A 28 -6.32 6.94 3.25
CA LEU A 28 -5.72 7.30 4.54
C LEU A 28 -6.65 8.13 5.42
N ARG A 29 -7.83 8.54 4.92
CA ARG A 29 -8.80 9.39 5.63
C ARG A 29 -10.03 8.65 6.14
N ARG A 30 -10.31 7.46 5.61
CA ARG A 30 -11.44 6.63 6.01
C ARG A 30 -10.90 5.39 6.73
N GLY A 31 -10.90 5.41 8.06
CA GLY A 31 -10.53 4.22 8.85
C GLY A 31 -11.56 3.08 8.77
N PRO A 32 -11.29 1.95 9.42
CA PRO A 32 -10.22 1.02 9.07
C PRO A 32 -10.45 0.38 7.69
N HIS A 33 -9.39 0.37 6.87
CA HIS A 33 -9.29 -0.45 5.66
C HIS A 33 -9.39 -1.94 6.03
N PRO A 34 -10.02 -2.79 5.21
CA PRO A 34 -9.98 -4.24 5.43
C PRO A 34 -8.51 -4.66 5.55
N PRO A 35 -8.13 -5.50 6.53
CA PRO A 35 -6.75 -5.92 6.67
C PRO A 35 -6.37 -6.67 5.41
N CYS A 36 -5.46 -6.11 4.63
CA CYS A 36 -5.08 -6.63 3.31
C CYS A 36 -4.16 -7.85 3.44
N HIS A 37 -4.37 -8.67 4.47
CA HIS A 37 -3.51 -9.80 4.82
C HIS A 37 -3.49 -10.76 3.62
N PRO A 38 -2.32 -11.10 3.03
CA PRO A 38 -0.93 -10.99 3.52
C PRO A 38 -0.05 -9.90 2.85
N ALA A 39 -0.62 -8.89 2.19
CA ALA A 39 0.13 -7.83 1.51
C ALA A 39 0.84 -6.90 2.52
N ARG A 40 2.04 -6.42 2.13
CA ARG A 40 2.71 -5.32 2.83
C ARG A 40 1.94 -4.03 2.57
N VAL A 41 1.67 -3.23 3.60
CA VAL A 41 0.89 -1.98 3.46
C VAL A 41 1.74 -0.77 3.82
N HIS A 42 1.83 0.17 2.90
CA HIS A 42 2.49 1.46 3.09
C HIS A 42 1.55 2.60 2.73
N ALA A 43 1.74 3.76 3.36
CA ALA A 43 1.11 5.00 2.94
C ALA A 43 1.88 5.59 1.74
N GLU A 44 1.28 6.50 0.98
CA GLU A 44 2.04 7.35 0.06
C GLU A 44 3.14 8.12 0.80
N MET A 45 4.19 8.55 0.09
CA MET A 45 5.32 9.24 0.73
C MET A 45 4.89 10.52 1.45
N PHE A 46 4.00 11.29 0.84
CA PHE A 46 3.61 12.63 1.29
C PHE A 46 2.10 12.75 1.43
N PRO A 47 1.49 12.03 2.40
CA PRO A 47 0.05 12.08 2.57
C PRO A 47 -0.34 13.44 3.14
N ALA A 48 -1.30 14.11 2.49
CA ALA A 48 -1.82 15.38 2.98
C ALA A 48 -2.47 15.23 4.37
N ARG A 49 -3.08 14.08 4.64
CA ARG A 49 -3.68 13.72 5.92
C ARG A 49 -3.67 12.20 6.10
N GLN A 50 -3.41 11.73 7.32
CA GLN A 50 -3.57 10.34 7.72
C GLN A 50 -4.35 10.28 9.03
N GLU A 51 -5.45 9.54 9.03
CA GLU A 51 -6.27 9.34 10.22
C GLU A 51 -5.56 8.41 11.23
N ARG A 52 -5.71 8.73 12.51
CA ARG A 52 -5.11 8.00 13.63
C ARG A 52 -6.13 7.92 14.75
N GLY A 53 -6.14 6.82 15.49
CA GLY A 53 -7.04 6.63 16.62
C GLY A 53 -7.29 5.16 16.90
N SER A 54 -8.06 4.90 17.95
CA SER A 54 -8.47 3.54 18.30
C SER A 54 -9.25 2.91 17.14
N GLY A 55 -8.88 1.68 16.76
CA GLY A 55 -9.53 0.95 15.67
C GLY A 55 -9.08 1.34 14.26
N VAL A 56 -8.12 2.26 14.09
CA VAL A 56 -7.52 2.59 12.78
C VAL A 56 -6.13 1.95 12.68
N PRO A 57 -5.86 1.08 11.68
CA PRO A 57 -4.56 0.46 11.50
C PRO A 57 -3.45 1.51 11.36
N ALA A 58 -2.33 1.27 12.04
CA ALA A 58 -1.15 2.10 11.86
C ALA A 58 -0.52 1.76 10.49
N VAL A 59 -0.63 2.69 9.54
CA VAL A 59 0.02 2.56 8.23
C VAL A 59 1.35 3.29 8.25
N GLU A 60 2.43 2.58 7.96
CA GLU A 60 3.77 3.13 7.90
C GLU A 60 4.00 3.89 6.59
N ARG A 61 4.74 5.00 6.66
CA ARG A 61 5.19 5.71 5.45
C ARG A 61 6.50 5.11 4.95
N PRO A 62 6.74 5.10 3.62
CA PRO A 62 8.04 4.81 3.06
C PRO A 62 9.10 5.73 3.65
N ALA A 63 10.34 5.25 3.69
CA ALA A 63 11.49 6.03 4.10
C ALA A 63 11.67 7.26 3.18
N TYR A 64 12.36 8.27 3.69
CA TYR A 64 12.63 9.46 2.89
C TYR A 64 13.72 9.23 1.82
N ARG A 65 14.73 8.41 2.15
CA ARG A 65 15.85 8.14 1.26
C ARG A 65 15.50 7.02 0.28
N ALA A 66 15.86 7.22 -0.99
CA ALA A 66 15.57 6.30 -2.08
C ALA A 66 16.11 4.87 -1.83
N ASP A 67 17.32 4.76 -1.28
CA ASP A 67 17.95 3.48 -0.91
C ASP A 67 17.12 2.69 0.12
N ALA A 68 16.62 3.37 1.14
CA ALA A 68 15.79 2.77 2.17
C ALA A 68 14.40 2.38 1.64
N VAL A 69 13.80 3.16 0.73
CA VAL A 69 12.53 2.79 0.08
C VAL A 69 12.72 1.57 -0.81
N ALA A 70 13.79 1.52 -1.59
CA ALA A 70 14.10 0.36 -2.41
C ALA A 70 14.25 -0.91 -1.55
N ALA A 71 14.91 -0.80 -0.39
CA ALA A 71 15.01 -1.89 0.57
C ALA A 71 13.65 -2.30 1.18
N GLN A 72 12.75 -1.35 1.46
CA GLN A 72 11.39 -1.64 1.95
C GLN A 72 10.54 -2.39 0.91
N LEU A 73 10.73 -2.06 -0.37
CA LEU A 73 10.00 -2.65 -1.48
C LEU A 73 10.66 -3.91 -2.04
N ASP A 74 11.86 -4.26 -1.59
CA ASP A 74 12.60 -5.43 -2.07
C ASP A 74 11.74 -6.71 -2.01
N GLY A 75 11.87 -7.55 -3.04
CA GLY A 75 11.05 -8.74 -3.23
C GLY A 75 9.57 -8.47 -3.57
N ALA A 76 9.15 -7.23 -3.84
CA ALA A 76 7.80 -6.96 -4.35
C ALA A 76 7.68 -7.37 -5.82
N GLU A 77 6.73 -8.27 -6.10
CA GLU A 77 6.31 -8.61 -7.46
C GLU A 77 5.14 -7.72 -7.92
N TYR A 78 4.30 -7.29 -6.97
CA TYR A 78 3.11 -6.48 -7.25
C TYR A 78 3.08 -5.23 -6.39
N LEU A 79 2.77 -4.10 -7.01
CA LEU A 79 2.42 -2.85 -6.36
C LEU A 79 0.97 -2.52 -6.71
N VAL A 80 0.13 -2.33 -5.69
CA VAL A 80 -1.28 -1.96 -5.84
C VAL A 80 -1.45 -0.55 -5.25
N PRO A 81 -1.51 0.51 -6.06
CA PRO A 81 -1.81 1.85 -5.56
C PRO A 81 -3.32 2.01 -5.35
N ALA A 82 -3.73 2.49 -4.18
CA ALA A 82 -5.11 2.82 -3.87
C ALA A 82 -5.19 4.31 -3.46
N GLY A 83 -5.59 5.16 -4.40
CA GLY A 83 -5.55 6.61 -4.23
C GLY A 83 -4.13 7.20 -4.11
N ALA A 84 -3.11 6.43 -4.48
CA ALA A 84 -1.70 6.82 -4.46
C ALA A 84 -1.07 6.69 -5.85
N ARG A 85 0.06 7.37 -6.05
CA ARG A 85 0.93 7.18 -7.22
C ARG A 85 2.09 6.25 -6.88
N PRO A 86 2.66 5.52 -7.86
CA PRO A 86 3.87 4.74 -7.65
C PRO A 86 4.99 5.56 -6.99
N PRO A 87 5.79 4.95 -6.10
CA PRO A 87 6.80 5.67 -5.34
C PRO A 87 7.95 6.11 -6.27
N VAL A 88 8.23 7.41 -6.25
CA VAL A 88 9.34 8.03 -6.99
C VAL A 88 10.35 8.66 -6.05
N ALA A 89 11.62 8.67 -6.43
CA ALA A 89 12.67 9.36 -5.71
C ALA A 89 12.37 10.85 -5.64
N PHE A 90 12.34 11.40 -4.43
CA PHE A 90 12.12 12.84 -4.25
C PHE A 90 13.30 13.66 -4.78
N PHE A 91 14.53 13.19 -4.53
CA PHE A 91 15.76 13.71 -5.12
C PHE A 91 16.42 12.60 -5.91
N ALA A 92 16.24 12.61 -7.23
CA ALA A 92 17.02 11.74 -8.12
C ALA A 92 18.33 12.46 -8.48
N TYR A 93 19.47 11.82 -8.18
CA TYR A 93 20.77 12.28 -8.65
C TYR A 93 21.06 11.72 -10.06
N PRO A 94 21.93 12.36 -10.85
CA PRO A 94 22.33 11.83 -12.15
C PRO A 94 22.85 10.39 -12.04
N GLY A 95 22.15 9.45 -12.68
CA GLY A 95 22.49 8.01 -12.66
C GLY A 95 21.68 7.17 -11.66
N GLU A 96 20.87 7.77 -10.80
CA GLU A 96 19.96 7.03 -9.90
C GLU A 96 18.55 6.90 -10.51
N PRO A 97 17.88 5.74 -10.33
CA PRO A 97 16.54 5.54 -10.84
C PRO A 97 15.54 6.42 -10.07
N GLY A 98 14.74 7.19 -10.80
CA GLY A 98 13.65 7.96 -10.24
C GLY A 98 12.45 7.10 -9.82
N ASP A 99 12.32 5.89 -10.37
CA ASP A 99 11.33 4.89 -9.97
C ASP A 99 11.93 3.98 -8.91
N LEU A 100 11.24 3.82 -7.78
CA LEU A 100 11.73 3.06 -6.63
C LEU A 100 11.17 1.63 -6.57
N ARG A 101 10.34 1.25 -7.55
CA ARG A 101 9.85 -0.14 -7.64
C ARG A 101 10.99 -1.10 -7.95
N PRO A 102 10.97 -2.32 -7.38
CA PRO A 102 11.90 -3.36 -7.80
C PRO A 102 11.79 -3.63 -9.31
N PRO A 103 12.89 -3.98 -9.98
CA PRO A 103 12.84 -4.39 -11.38
C PRO A 103 11.83 -5.52 -11.60
N GLY A 104 10.93 -5.35 -12.57
CA GLY A 104 9.89 -6.34 -12.87
C GLY A 104 8.67 -6.32 -11.96
N CYS A 105 8.61 -5.40 -10.98
CA CYS A 105 7.42 -5.20 -10.15
C CYS A 105 6.26 -4.64 -11.01
N ALA A 106 5.18 -5.40 -11.12
CA ALA A 106 3.98 -5.01 -11.85
C ALA A 106 3.15 -4.03 -11.01
N THR A 107 2.65 -2.97 -11.64
CA THR A 107 1.68 -2.09 -11.00
C THR A 107 0.28 -2.48 -11.44
N VAL A 108 -0.50 -2.98 -10.48
CA VAL A 108 -1.92 -3.28 -10.67
C VAL A 108 -2.68 -2.06 -10.21
N VAL A 109 -3.33 -1.38 -11.15
CA VAL A 109 -4.06 -0.14 -10.89
C VAL A 109 -5.55 -0.47 -10.80
N PRO A 110 -6.11 -0.70 -9.60
CA PRO A 110 -7.53 -0.97 -9.45
C PRO A 110 -8.40 0.27 -9.76
N THR A 111 -7.83 1.47 -9.66
CA THR A 111 -8.55 2.74 -9.77
C THR A 111 -7.81 3.78 -10.59
N GLU A 112 -8.53 4.50 -11.43
CA GLU A 112 -8.06 5.75 -12.04
C GLU A 112 -8.33 6.96 -11.12
N ASP A 113 -7.79 8.12 -11.48
CA ASP A 113 -7.99 9.35 -10.72
C ASP A 113 -9.48 9.69 -10.58
N GLY A 114 -10.01 9.68 -9.35
CA GLY A 114 -11.40 10.01 -9.03
C GLY A 114 -12.33 8.81 -8.80
N ASP A 115 -11.85 7.59 -8.98
CA ASP A 115 -12.60 6.37 -8.64
C ASP A 115 -12.79 6.21 -7.13
N ASP A 116 -13.80 5.42 -6.75
CA ASP A 116 -14.08 5.08 -5.36
C ASP A 116 -12.99 4.16 -4.79
N VAL A 117 -12.07 4.76 -4.05
CA VAL A 117 -10.95 4.07 -3.42
C VAL A 117 -11.40 3.06 -2.36
N ALA A 118 -12.58 3.25 -1.75
CA ALA A 118 -13.12 2.28 -0.79
C ALA A 118 -13.58 1.01 -1.53
N ASP A 119 -14.33 1.16 -2.63
CA ASP A 119 -14.74 0.03 -3.51
C ASP A 119 -13.52 -0.78 -3.98
N ALA A 120 -12.44 -0.07 -4.32
CA ALA A 120 -11.19 -0.65 -4.81
C ALA A 120 -10.37 -1.41 -3.77
N LEU A 121 -10.60 -1.14 -2.48
CA LEU A 121 -9.99 -1.87 -1.38
C LEU A 121 -10.89 -3.01 -0.91
N GLU A 122 -12.19 -2.77 -0.82
CA GLU A 122 -13.18 -3.71 -0.27
C GLU A 122 -13.40 -4.90 -1.21
N ARG A 123 -13.68 -4.68 -2.49
CA ARG A 123 -14.02 -5.78 -3.41
C ARG A 123 -12.88 -6.79 -3.62
N PRO A 124 -11.61 -6.36 -3.82
CA PRO A 124 -10.51 -7.31 -3.92
C PRO A 124 -10.24 -8.04 -2.58
N ALA A 125 -10.38 -7.35 -1.44
CA ALA A 125 -10.20 -7.93 -0.12
C ALA A 125 -11.26 -9.01 0.19
N GLU A 126 -12.54 -8.75 -0.12
CA GLU A 126 -13.62 -9.73 -0.02
C GLU A 126 -13.32 -10.98 -0.84
N ARG A 127 -12.76 -10.80 -2.04
CA ARG A 127 -12.45 -11.89 -2.97
C ARG A 127 -11.37 -12.83 -2.46
N VAL A 128 -10.38 -12.30 -1.73
CA VAL A 128 -9.32 -13.10 -1.10
C VAL A 128 -9.70 -13.61 0.29
N GLY A 129 -10.93 -13.34 0.75
CA GLY A 129 -11.42 -13.77 2.06
C GLY A 129 -10.76 -13.02 3.22
N ALA A 130 -10.26 -11.80 2.99
CA ALA A 130 -9.69 -10.97 4.04
C ALA A 130 -10.82 -10.50 4.99
N ALA A 131 -10.92 -11.16 6.14
CA ALA A 131 -11.87 -10.77 7.18
C ALA A 131 -11.44 -9.42 7.79
N ARG A 132 -12.41 -8.54 8.09
CA ARG A 132 -12.16 -7.28 8.82
C ARG A 132 -11.78 -7.55 10.27
N GLU A 133 -10.56 -8.00 10.50
CA GLU A 133 -10.00 -8.13 11.85
C GLU A 133 -9.56 -6.74 12.34
N PRO A 134 -9.91 -6.34 13.58
CA PRO A 134 -9.43 -5.08 14.13
C PRO A 134 -7.90 -5.10 14.12
N ALA A 135 -7.30 -4.07 13.52
CA ALA A 135 -5.85 -4.00 13.43
C ALA A 135 -5.20 -4.17 14.81
N PRO A 136 -4.11 -4.95 14.91
CA PRO A 136 -3.36 -5.01 16.14
C PRO A 136 -2.93 -3.60 16.52
N GLY A 137 -3.04 -3.28 17.81
CA GLY A 137 -2.58 -2.00 18.37
C GLY A 137 -1.10 -1.74 18.04
N PRO A 138 -0.61 -0.50 18.22
CA PRO A 138 0.74 -0.13 17.80
C PRO A 138 1.75 -1.14 18.35
N SER A 139 2.53 -1.76 17.46
CA SER A 139 3.63 -2.64 17.86
C SER A 139 4.54 -1.83 18.78
N ALA A 140 4.56 -2.22 20.06
CA ALA A 140 5.45 -1.62 21.02
C ALA A 140 6.88 -1.90 20.54
N MET A 141 7.57 -0.85 20.09
CA MET A 141 9.00 -0.93 19.84
C MET A 141 9.66 -1.46 21.10
N LEU A 142 10.27 -2.64 21.01
CA LEU A 142 11.10 -3.20 22.05
C LEU A 142 12.30 -2.27 22.23
N THR A 143 12.22 -1.34 23.18
CA THR A 143 13.34 -0.49 23.58
C THR A 143 14.37 -1.39 24.24
N SER A 144 15.38 -1.82 23.47
CA SER A 144 16.58 -2.43 24.05
C SER A 144 17.26 -1.35 24.90
N ARG A 145 17.43 -1.68 26.18
CA ARG A 145 18.27 -0.95 27.13
C ARG A 145 19.75 -1.11 26.78
#